data_AF-A0A2N5TAU2-F1
#
_entry.id   AF-A0A2N5TAU2-F1
#
_cell.length_a   1.000
_cell.length_b   1.000
_cell.length_c   1.000
_cell.angle_alpha   90.00
_cell.angle_beta   90.00
_cell.angle_gamma   90.00
#
_symmetry.space_group_name_H-M   'P 1'
#
loop_
_entity.id
_entity.type
_entity.pdbx_description
1 polymer ?
#
loop_
_entity_poly.entity_id
_entity_poly.type
_entity_poly.pdbx_seq_one_letter_code
_entity_poly.pdbx_strand_id
1 'polypeptide(L)'
;MDDPVKELADVVRSITEPYTAKEITDNVEKYFTKDAFIQYPMFNQPHTPHGKENLKGLYKLLRVFTINNKIEFHAIMFSQDRLKATVDLSEGVQSRFFPSLHFKVHFITRVDLRKEEDGKFRICRQEDNYPNDLKRSGIPIPILPTLGATYKIIAAITRILRIIENYFLNVLPDVYGQLHLIPNTQNISLKSWWVGKFIKHGFKRIIITK
;
A
#
# COMPACT_ATOMS: atom_id res chain seq x y z
N MET A 1 -0.32 -17.92 10.96
CA MET A 1 1.03 -18.50 11.13
C MET A 1 1.01 -19.38 12.35
N ASP A 2 1.65 -20.54 12.29
CA ASP A 2 1.87 -21.40 13.46
C ASP A 2 3.14 -20.97 14.21
N ASP A 3 4.22 -20.74 13.48
CA ASP A 3 5.48 -20.20 13.97
C ASP A 3 5.83 -18.93 13.19
N PRO A 4 5.53 -17.73 13.73
CA PRO A 4 5.78 -16.48 13.03
C PRO A 4 7.26 -16.26 12.71
N VAL A 5 8.18 -16.83 13.49
CA VAL A 5 9.64 -16.68 13.25
C VAL A 5 10.05 -17.34 11.94
N LYS A 6 9.43 -18.47 11.59
CA LYS A 6 9.72 -19.22 10.36
C LYS A 6 8.88 -18.75 9.18
N GLU A 7 7.66 -18.31 9.43
CA GLU A 7 6.66 -18.09 8.37
C GLU A 7 6.50 -16.63 7.94
N LEU A 8 6.89 -15.64 8.76
CA LEU A 8 6.56 -14.22 8.47
C LEU A 8 7.11 -13.75 7.11
N ALA A 9 8.33 -14.16 6.74
CA ALA A 9 8.94 -13.80 5.46
C ALA A 9 8.06 -14.26 4.28
N ASP A 10 7.58 -15.50 4.34
CA ASP A 10 6.75 -16.08 3.28
C ASP A 10 5.36 -15.46 3.27
N VAL A 11 4.82 -15.09 4.44
CA VAL A 11 3.58 -14.31 4.54
C VAL A 11 3.73 -12.98 3.83
N VAL A 12 4.76 -12.19 4.15
CA VAL A 12 5.01 -10.89 3.51
C VAL A 12 5.14 -11.05 1.99
N ARG A 13 5.89 -12.05 1.51
CA ARG A 13 5.99 -12.36 0.08
C ARG A 13 4.65 -12.72 -0.54
N SER A 14 3.85 -13.56 0.14
CA SER A 14 2.55 -14.01 -0.37
C SER A 14 1.53 -12.87 -0.57
N ILE A 15 1.72 -11.73 0.09
CA ILE A 15 0.85 -10.56 -0.05
C ILE A 15 1.41 -9.58 -1.10
N THR A 16 2.73 -9.60 -1.32
CA THR A 16 3.42 -8.63 -2.19
C THR A 16 3.79 -9.20 -3.56
N GLU A 17 4.38 -10.38 -3.66
CA GLU A 17 4.91 -10.88 -4.93
C GLU A 17 3.88 -11.43 -5.93
N PRO A 18 2.75 -12.02 -5.51
CA PRO A 18 1.77 -12.52 -6.47
C PRO A 18 1.25 -11.45 -7.42
N TYR A 19 1.03 -11.86 -8.67
CA TYR A 19 0.44 -10.99 -9.68
C TYR A 19 -1.08 -10.86 -9.48
N THR A 20 -1.73 -11.96 -9.08
CA THR A 20 -3.19 -12.09 -9.05
C THR A 20 -3.78 -11.40 -7.82
N ALA A 21 -4.68 -10.44 -8.05
CA ALA A 21 -5.40 -9.76 -6.97
C ALA A 21 -6.14 -10.72 -6.03
N LYS A 22 -6.70 -11.82 -6.56
CA LYS A 22 -7.38 -12.84 -5.77
C LYS A 22 -6.44 -13.54 -4.78
N GLU A 23 -5.26 -13.93 -5.23
CA GLU A 23 -4.27 -14.60 -4.38
C GLU A 23 -3.82 -13.70 -3.23
N ILE A 24 -3.57 -12.42 -3.52
CA ILE A 24 -3.26 -11.43 -2.50
C ILE A 24 -4.40 -11.29 -1.50
N THR A 25 -5.65 -11.20 -1.96
CA THR A 25 -6.80 -11.05 -1.05
C THR A 25 -7.06 -12.29 -0.20
N ASP A 26 -6.82 -13.47 -0.73
CA ASP A 26 -6.93 -14.73 0.00
C ASP A 26 -5.85 -14.81 1.08
N ASN A 27 -4.63 -14.34 0.78
CA ASN A 27 -3.54 -14.24 1.75
C ASN A 27 -3.81 -13.16 2.81
N VAL A 28 -4.38 -12.01 2.44
CA VAL A 28 -4.82 -10.99 3.39
C VAL A 28 -5.91 -11.56 4.31
N GLU A 29 -6.86 -12.33 3.77
CA GLU A 29 -7.90 -12.99 4.55
C GLU A 29 -7.31 -13.92 5.61
N LYS A 30 -6.34 -14.74 5.19
CA LYS A 30 -5.69 -15.76 6.01
C LYS A 30 -4.82 -15.16 7.12
N TYR A 31 -4.00 -14.16 6.79
CA TYR A 31 -2.89 -13.73 7.66
C TYR A 31 -3.14 -12.46 8.47
N PHE A 32 -4.21 -11.70 8.20
CA PHE A 32 -4.54 -10.49 8.96
C PHE A 32 -5.74 -10.70 9.88
N THR A 33 -5.78 -9.95 10.98
CA THR A 33 -6.95 -9.87 11.85
C THR A 33 -8.07 -9.06 11.20
N LYS A 34 -9.31 -9.23 11.68
CA LYS A 34 -10.50 -8.53 11.13
C LYS A 34 -10.37 -7.00 11.22
N ASP A 35 -9.77 -6.54 12.30
CA ASP A 35 -9.52 -5.13 12.64
C ASP A 35 -8.15 -4.62 12.17
N ALA A 36 -7.43 -5.39 11.35
CA ALA A 36 -6.08 -5.03 10.98
C ALA A 36 -6.01 -3.74 10.16
N PHE A 37 -4.96 -2.96 10.36
CA PHE A 37 -4.73 -1.70 9.63
C PHE A 37 -3.26 -1.52 9.27
N ILE A 38 -3.03 -0.66 8.28
CA ILE A 38 -1.68 -0.30 7.83
C ILE A 38 -1.45 1.20 7.95
N GLN A 39 -0.23 1.52 8.36
CA GLN A 39 0.35 2.86 8.32
C GLN A 39 1.38 2.87 7.22
N TYR A 40 1.08 3.61 6.17
CA TYR A 40 1.90 3.73 4.98
C TYR A 40 2.07 5.21 4.68
N PRO A 41 3.26 5.72 4.28
CA PRO A 41 3.51 7.16 4.23
C PRO A 41 2.53 7.93 3.34
N MET A 42 1.99 7.27 2.31
CA MET A 42 1.01 7.83 1.40
C MET A 42 -0.44 7.41 1.71
N PHE A 43 -0.65 6.35 2.49
CA PHE A 43 -1.95 5.70 2.69
C PHE A 43 -2.08 5.16 4.12
N ASN A 44 -2.35 6.07 5.07
CA ASN A 44 -2.68 5.65 6.43
C ASN A 44 -4.15 5.23 6.51
N GLN A 45 -4.39 4.03 7.04
CA GLN A 45 -5.74 3.55 7.34
C GLN A 45 -6.08 3.83 8.80
N PRO A 46 -7.28 4.37 9.11
CA PRO A 46 -7.75 4.44 10.49
C PRO A 46 -7.99 3.02 11.02
N HIS A 47 -7.72 2.80 12.30
CA HIS A 47 -8.06 1.54 12.96
C HIS A 47 -9.58 1.42 13.06
N THR A 48 -10.15 0.37 12.46
CA THR A 48 -11.60 0.13 12.44
C THR A 48 -11.89 -1.37 12.61
N PRO A 49 -13.09 -1.75 13.10
CA PRO A 49 -13.48 -3.16 13.24
C PRO A 49 -13.53 -3.97 11.94
N HIS A 50 -13.48 -3.29 10.78
CA HIS A 50 -13.52 -3.89 9.43
C HIS A 50 -12.27 -3.54 8.61
N GLY A 51 -11.15 -3.24 9.27
CA GLY A 51 -9.92 -2.79 8.61
C GLY A 51 -9.39 -3.76 7.54
N LYS A 52 -9.62 -5.07 7.71
CA LYS A 52 -9.21 -6.10 6.75
C LYS A 52 -9.77 -5.89 5.33
N GLU A 53 -11.02 -5.47 5.19
CA GLU A 53 -11.61 -5.23 3.86
C GLU A 53 -10.95 -4.02 3.18
N ASN A 54 -10.60 -3.00 3.96
CA ASN A 54 -9.85 -1.86 3.45
C ASN A 54 -8.43 -2.27 3.03
N LEU A 55 -7.76 -3.18 3.76
CA LEU A 55 -6.46 -3.72 3.39
C LEU A 55 -6.51 -4.46 2.04
N LYS A 56 -7.53 -5.29 1.82
CA LYS A 56 -7.75 -5.95 0.52
C LYS A 56 -7.86 -4.93 -0.60
N GLY A 57 -8.65 -3.87 -0.40
CA GLY A 57 -8.78 -2.77 -1.36
C GLY A 57 -7.46 -2.05 -1.65
N LEU A 58 -6.66 -1.77 -0.62
CA LEU A 58 -5.37 -1.11 -0.76
C LEU A 58 -4.36 -1.97 -1.53
N TYR A 59 -4.21 -3.25 -1.19
CA TYR A 59 -3.30 -4.14 -1.91
C TYR A 59 -3.71 -4.34 -3.38
N LYS A 60 -5.02 -4.42 -3.67
CA LYS A 60 -5.53 -4.38 -5.06
C LYS A 60 -5.12 -3.09 -5.77
N LEU A 61 -5.24 -1.95 -5.09
CA LEU A 61 -4.87 -0.65 -5.65
C LEU A 61 -3.37 -0.57 -5.96
N LEU A 62 -2.49 -1.04 -5.07
CA LEU A 62 -1.04 -1.06 -5.31
C LEU A 62 -0.67 -1.88 -6.56
N ARG A 63 -1.40 -2.98 -6.82
CA ARG A 63 -1.23 -3.79 -8.03
C ARG A 63 -1.68 -3.10 -9.31
N VAL A 64 -2.56 -2.10 -9.25
CA VAL A 64 -2.88 -1.28 -10.43
C VAL A 64 -1.65 -0.48 -10.87
N PHE A 65 -0.79 -0.07 -9.94
CA PHE A 65 0.39 0.75 -10.23
C PHE A 65 1.65 -0.06 -10.51
N THR A 66 1.80 -1.22 -9.88
CA THR A 66 3.05 -1.98 -9.90
C THR A 66 2.84 -3.46 -10.24
N ILE A 67 3.80 -4.00 -10.98
CA ILE A 67 3.87 -5.41 -11.38
C ILE A 67 5.27 -5.97 -11.10
N ASN A 68 5.38 -7.29 -11.16
CA ASN A 68 6.64 -8.02 -10.99
C ASN A 68 7.38 -7.64 -9.69
N ASN A 69 6.62 -7.38 -8.64
CA ASN A 69 7.15 -6.98 -7.35
C ASN A 69 7.94 -8.14 -6.74
N LYS A 70 9.14 -7.85 -6.23
CA LYS A 70 10.04 -8.85 -5.62
C LYS A 70 10.63 -8.36 -4.32
N ILE A 71 10.52 -9.16 -3.26
CA ILE A 71 11.00 -8.81 -1.93
C ILE A 71 12.32 -9.52 -1.64
N GLU A 72 13.31 -8.72 -1.25
CA GLU A 72 14.56 -9.17 -0.66
C GLU A 72 14.56 -8.82 0.84
N PHE A 73 14.75 -9.80 1.71
CA PHE A 73 14.86 -9.57 3.15
C PHE A 73 16.33 -9.42 3.55
N HIS A 74 16.63 -8.36 4.32
CA HIS A 74 17.95 -8.11 4.88
C HIS A 74 18.05 -8.57 6.33
N ALA A 75 16.99 -8.32 7.11
CA ALA A 75 16.90 -8.78 8.48
C ALA A 75 15.43 -8.93 8.93
N ILE A 76 15.18 -9.91 9.79
CA ILE A 76 13.89 -10.07 10.47
C ILE A 76 14.18 -10.22 11.96
N MET A 77 13.65 -9.29 12.74
CA MET A 77 13.89 -9.20 14.18
C MET A 77 12.57 -9.34 14.91
N PHE A 78 12.52 -10.19 15.94
CA PHE A 78 11.33 -10.40 16.77
C PHE A 78 11.56 -9.85 18.18
N SER A 79 10.50 -9.34 18.79
CA SER A 79 10.46 -9.13 20.24
C SER A 79 10.54 -10.46 20.99
N GLN A 80 10.91 -10.42 22.27
CA GLN A 80 11.04 -11.62 23.11
C GLN A 80 9.74 -12.43 23.19
N ASP A 81 8.59 -11.76 23.23
CA ASP A 81 7.25 -12.37 23.21
C ASP A 81 6.80 -12.86 21.82
N ARG A 82 7.59 -12.57 20.78
CA ARG A 82 7.30 -12.87 19.36
C ARG A 82 6.02 -12.24 18.82
N LEU A 83 5.48 -11.25 19.52
CA LEU A 83 4.26 -10.53 19.10
C LEU A 83 4.56 -9.30 18.26
N LYS A 84 5.82 -8.89 18.15
CA LYS A 84 6.24 -7.78 17.29
C LYS A 84 7.41 -8.23 16.44
N ALA A 85 7.40 -7.82 15.18
CA ALA A 85 8.51 -8.02 14.29
C ALA A 85 8.88 -6.73 13.57
N THR A 86 10.18 -6.55 13.37
CA THR A 86 10.73 -5.53 12.46
C THR A 86 11.41 -6.26 11.31
N VAL A 87 11.02 -5.88 10.10
CA VAL A 87 11.47 -6.49 8.85
C VAL A 87 12.20 -5.40 8.07
N ASP A 88 13.50 -5.59 7.88
CA ASP A 88 14.31 -4.78 6.97
C ASP A 88 14.32 -5.46 5.60
N LEU A 89 13.84 -4.75 4.58
CA LEU A 89 13.63 -5.33 3.26
C LEU A 89 13.84 -4.34 2.12
N SER A 90 13.96 -4.88 0.92
CA SER A 90 13.85 -4.14 -0.33
C SER A 90 12.82 -4.74 -1.24
N GLU A 91 12.06 -3.86 -1.90
CA GLU A 91 11.09 -4.24 -2.92
C GLU A 91 11.55 -3.73 -4.29
N GLY A 92 11.86 -4.66 -5.19
CA GLY A 92 11.94 -4.35 -6.62
C GLY A 92 10.52 -4.15 -7.15
N VAL A 93 10.23 -2.99 -7.75
CA VAL A 93 8.92 -2.66 -8.31
C VAL A 93 9.07 -2.22 -9.76
N GLN A 94 8.20 -2.74 -10.64
CA GLN A 94 8.08 -2.29 -12.01
C GLN A 94 6.76 -1.54 -12.19
N SER A 95 6.79 -0.37 -12.83
CA SER A 95 5.57 0.38 -13.12
C SER A 95 4.72 -0.36 -14.17
N ARG A 96 3.42 -0.55 -13.88
CA ARG A 96 2.48 -1.11 -14.86
C ARG A 96 2.26 -0.19 -16.07
N PHE A 97 2.31 1.13 -15.85
CA PHE A 97 2.04 2.13 -16.88
C PHE A 97 3.29 2.54 -17.67
N PHE A 98 4.48 2.32 -17.11
CA PHE A 98 5.77 2.57 -17.77
C PHE A 98 6.70 1.36 -17.55
N PRO A 99 6.55 0.27 -18.33
CA PRO A 99 7.29 -0.97 -18.08
C PRO A 99 8.81 -0.86 -18.11
N SER A 100 9.38 0.17 -18.74
CA SER A 100 10.82 0.45 -18.70
C SER A 100 11.30 0.99 -17.34
N LEU A 101 10.38 1.50 -16.51
CA LEU A 101 10.68 2.14 -15.25
C LEU A 101 10.63 1.12 -14.10
N HIS A 102 11.82 0.82 -13.59
CA HIS A 102 12.05 -0.10 -12.47
C HIS A 102 12.66 0.68 -11.31
N PHE A 103 12.17 0.42 -10.11
CA PHE A 103 12.70 1.01 -8.89
C PHE A 103 13.04 -0.12 -7.91
N LYS A 104 14.05 0.08 -7.08
CA LYS A 104 14.32 -0.79 -5.94
C LYS A 104 14.17 0.04 -4.69
N VAL A 105 13.17 -0.29 -3.87
CA VAL A 105 12.81 0.51 -2.72
C VAL A 105 13.21 -0.15 -1.42
N HIS A 106 14.03 0.52 -0.63
CA HIS A 106 14.46 0.06 0.69
C HIS A 106 13.54 0.65 1.75
N PHE A 107 13.00 -0.17 2.65
CA PHE A 107 12.18 0.30 3.77
C PHE A 107 12.14 -0.72 4.92
N ILE A 108 11.74 -0.23 6.09
CA ILE A 108 11.56 -1.05 7.29
C ILE A 108 10.06 -1.20 7.53
N THR A 109 9.57 -2.43 7.59
CA THR A 109 8.21 -2.74 7.98
C THR A 109 8.19 -3.21 9.43
N ARG A 110 7.35 -2.59 10.26
CA ARG A 110 7.01 -3.10 11.60
C ARG A 110 5.67 -3.79 11.55
N VAL A 111 5.59 -4.99 12.11
CA VAL A 111 4.34 -5.73 12.25
C VAL A 111 4.07 -6.04 13.71
N ASP A 112 2.84 -5.80 14.12
CA ASP A 112 2.30 -6.32 15.38
C ASP A 112 1.45 -7.55 15.06
N LEU A 113 1.67 -8.61 15.83
CA LEU A 113 1.01 -9.90 15.72
C LEU A 113 0.09 -10.13 16.92
N ARG A 114 -1.04 -10.76 16.66
CA ARG A 114 -1.98 -11.25 17.68
C ARG A 114 -2.21 -12.73 17.47
N LYS A 115 -2.20 -13.49 18.57
CA LYS A 115 -2.64 -14.89 18.57
C LYS A 115 -4.16 -14.90 18.70
N GLU A 116 -4.84 -15.47 17.71
CA GLU A 116 -6.30 -15.52 17.67
C GLU A 116 -6.83 -16.78 18.38
N GLU A 117 -8.15 -16.91 18.48
CA GLU A 117 -8.84 -18.01 19.18
C GLU A 117 -8.48 -19.40 18.64
N ASP A 118 -8.17 -19.49 17.34
CA ASP A 118 -7.71 -20.71 16.67
C ASP A 118 -6.23 -21.04 16.95
N GLY A 119 -5.58 -20.27 17.80
CA GLY A 119 -4.17 -20.43 18.17
C GLY A 119 -3.18 -19.94 17.11
N LYS A 120 -3.63 -19.41 15.97
CA LYS A 120 -2.75 -18.91 14.91
C LYS A 120 -2.38 -17.45 15.15
N PHE A 121 -1.15 -17.10 14.81
CA PHE A 121 -0.70 -15.72 14.77
C PHE A 121 -1.16 -15.03 13.48
N ARG A 122 -1.71 -13.82 13.62
CA ARG A 122 -2.13 -12.95 12.53
C ARG A 122 -1.61 -11.53 12.73
N ILE A 123 -1.36 -10.81 11.63
CA ILE A 123 -0.93 -9.42 11.63
C ILE A 123 -2.15 -8.53 11.98
N CYS A 124 -2.03 -7.72 13.02
CA CYS A 124 -3.06 -6.76 13.42
C CYS A 124 -2.67 -5.31 13.09
N ARG A 125 -1.38 -5.03 12.94
CA ARG A 125 -0.88 -3.72 12.52
C ARG A 125 0.35 -3.91 11.65
N GLN A 126 0.43 -3.13 10.58
CA GLN A 126 1.61 -2.99 9.74
C GLN A 126 1.98 -1.50 9.65
N GLU A 127 3.27 -1.17 9.79
CA GLU A 127 3.78 0.19 9.64
C GLU A 127 5.01 0.15 8.72
N ASP A 128 4.87 0.72 7.53
CA ASP A 128 5.94 0.75 6.54
C ASP A 128 6.67 2.09 6.62
N ASN A 129 7.90 2.05 7.10
CA ASN A 129 8.77 3.20 7.27
C ASN A 129 9.76 3.29 6.11
N TYR A 130 9.43 4.15 5.16
CA TYR A 130 10.33 4.51 4.07
C TYR A 130 11.39 5.48 4.61
N PRO A 131 12.67 5.35 4.20
CA PRO A 131 13.71 6.29 4.55
C PRO A 131 13.27 7.72 4.17
N ASN A 132 13.43 8.66 5.10
CA ASN A 132 13.15 10.09 4.85
C ASN A 132 14.01 10.70 3.74
N ASP A 133 15.11 10.03 3.36
CA ASP A 133 15.90 10.35 2.19
C ASP A 133 15.43 9.50 1.00
N LEU A 134 14.66 10.10 0.11
CA LEU A 134 14.19 9.46 -1.12
C LEU A 134 15.33 8.97 -2.05
N LYS A 135 16.56 9.47 -1.89
CA LYS A 135 17.72 8.93 -2.60
C LYS A 135 18.18 7.60 -2.00
N ARG A 136 18.05 7.44 -0.68
CA ARG A 136 18.33 6.17 0.03
C ARG A 136 17.22 5.15 -0.12
N SER A 137 16.00 5.58 -0.43
CA SER A 137 14.93 4.66 -0.81
C SER A 137 15.12 4.10 -2.22
N GLY A 138 16.20 4.42 -2.96
CA GLY A 138 16.49 3.81 -4.26
C GLY A 138 15.46 4.12 -5.36
N ILE A 139 14.56 5.08 -5.11
CA ILE A 139 13.76 5.72 -6.15
C ILE A 139 14.72 6.68 -6.87
N PRO A 140 15.22 6.38 -8.10
CA PRO A 140 15.75 7.42 -8.93
C PRO A 140 14.69 8.51 -9.02
N ILE A 141 15.00 9.68 -8.49
CA ILE A 141 14.35 10.92 -8.88
C ILE A 141 15.22 11.45 -10.02
N PRO A 142 15.08 11.00 -11.29
CA PRO A 142 15.82 11.57 -12.39
C PRO A 142 15.21 12.91 -12.82
N ILE A 143 14.57 13.63 -11.90
CA ILE A 143 13.83 14.85 -12.22
C ILE A 143 13.97 15.91 -11.13
N LEU A 144 15.14 16.53 -11.11
CA LEU A 144 15.22 17.97 -10.93
C LEU A 144 16.21 18.62 -11.93
N PRO A 145 16.19 18.33 -13.26
CA PRO A 145 16.85 19.22 -14.21
C PRO A 145 15.84 20.26 -14.71
N THR A 146 16.09 21.53 -14.35
CA THR A 146 15.74 22.76 -15.10
C THR A 146 14.31 22.93 -15.64
N LEU A 147 13.70 24.08 -15.36
CA LEU A 147 12.34 24.58 -15.65
C LEU A 147 11.63 24.19 -16.98
N GLY A 148 12.30 23.60 -17.97
CA GLY A 148 11.71 23.09 -19.22
C GLY A 148 11.14 21.66 -19.16
N ALA A 149 11.51 20.81 -18.20
CA ALA A 149 11.01 19.42 -18.11
C ALA A 149 9.70 19.28 -17.30
N THR A 150 9.33 20.29 -16.51
CA THR A 150 8.16 20.29 -15.63
C THR A 150 6.85 20.12 -16.39
N TYR A 151 6.69 20.73 -17.58
CA TYR A 151 5.44 20.61 -18.32
C TYR A 151 5.20 19.18 -18.87
N LYS A 152 6.25 18.47 -19.27
CA LYS A 152 6.13 17.07 -19.76
C LYS A 152 5.75 16.12 -18.64
N ILE A 153 6.23 16.40 -17.43
CA ILE A 153 5.96 15.61 -16.24
C ILE A 153 4.58 15.93 -15.69
N ILE A 154 4.20 17.20 -15.67
CA ILE A 154 2.83 17.60 -15.38
C ILE A 154 1.90 16.94 -16.40
N ALA A 155 2.20 16.98 -17.70
CA ALA A 155 1.39 16.31 -18.72
C ALA A 155 1.35 14.78 -18.55
N ALA A 156 2.48 14.15 -18.22
CA ALA A 156 2.54 12.71 -17.95
C ALA A 156 1.74 12.34 -16.69
N ILE A 157 1.89 13.09 -15.60
CA ILE A 157 1.09 12.95 -14.36
C ILE A 157 -0.38 13.18 -14.66
N THR A 158 -0.74 14.21 -15.43
CA THR A 158 -2.14 14.49 -15.78
C THR A 158 -2.72 13.37 -16.64
N ARG A 159 -1.92 12.79 -17.56
CA ARG A 159 -2.32 11.66 -18.39
C ARG A 159 -2.46 10.38 -17.57
N ILE A 160 -1.57 10.13 -16.61
CA ILE A 160 -1.66 9.03 -15.65
C ILE A 160 -2.91 9.19 -14.78
N LEU A 161 -3.14 10.39 -14.24
CA LEU A 161 -4.34 10.72 -13.46
C LEU A 161 -5.62 10.49 -14.28
N ARG A 162 -5.62 10.84 -15.57
CA ARG A 162 -6.76 10.62 -16.47
C ARG A 162 -6.96 9.14 -16.82
N ILE A 163 -5.88 8.36 -16.91
CA ILE A 163 -5.95 6.90 -17.11
C ILE A 163 -6.46 6.22 -15.84
N ILE A 164 -5.99 6.64 -14.66
CA ILE A 164 -6.47 6.17 -13.35
C ILE A 164 -7.95 6.52 -13.20
N GLU A 165 -8.33 7.77 -13.46
CA GLU A 165 -9.71 8.24 -13.41
C GLU A 165 -10.61 7.45 -14.36
N ASN A 166 -10.20 7.26 -15.63
CA ASN A 166 -10.95 6.44 -16.57
C ASN A 166 -11.00 4.95 -16.18
N TYR A 167 -9.95 4.40 -15.55
CA TYR A 167 -9.96 3.02 -15.08
C TYR A 167 -10.91 2.85 -13.90
N PHE A 168 -10.89 3.77 -12.93
CA PHE A 168 -11.84 3.77 -11.80
C PHE A 168 -13.28 3.96 -12.25
N LEU A 169 -13.54 4.83 -13.22
CA LEU A 169 -14.88 5.08 -13.75
C LEU A 169 -15.44 3.92 -14.59
N ASN A 170 -14.59 3.15 -15.28
CA ASN A 170 -15.04 2.12 -16.22
C ASN A 170 -14.89 0.67 -15.74
N VAL A 171 -13.97 0.40 -14.79
CA VAL A 171 -13.61 -0.99 -14.38
C VAL A 171 -14.08 -1.31 -12.95
N LEU A 172 -14.39 -0.30 -12.12
CA LEU A 172 -14.85 -0.50 -10.74
C LEU A 172 -16.22 0.15 -10.45
N PRO A 173 -17.31 -0.23 -11.14
CA PRO A 173 -18.65 0.10 -10.65
C PRO A 173 -18.93 -0.55 -9.28
N ASP A 174 -18.39 -1.75 -9.03
CA ASP A 174 -18.73 -2.56 -7.85
C ASP A 174 -18.02 -2.13 -6.56
N VAL A 175 -16.85 -1.51 -6.63
CA VAL A 175 -16.19 -0.93 -5.44
C VAL A 175 -16.88 0.36 -4.99
N TYR A 176 -17.47 1.11 -5.93
CA TYR A 176 -18.36 2.22 -5.61
C TYR A 176 -19.73 1.73 -5.10
N GLY A 177 -20.27 0.64 -5.66
CA GLY A 177 -21.56 0.06 -5.27
C GLY A 177 -21.56 -0.58 -3.87
N GLN A 178 -20.47 -1.22 -3.43
CA GLN A 178 -20.40 -1.86 -2.11
C GLN A 178 -20.33 -0.86 -0.94
N LEU A 179 -19.87 0.38 -1.16
CA LEU A 179 -19.89 1.45 -0.16
C LEU A 179 -21.30 2.00 0.11
N HIS A 180 -22.27 1.72 -0.75
CA HIS A 180 -23.65 2.20 -0.62
C HIS A 180 -24.58 1.27 0.19
N LEU A 181 -24.11 0.09 0.60
CA LEU A 181 -24.96 -0.93 1.26
C LEU A 181 -24.79 -1.01 2.78
N ILE A 182 -24.12 -0.04 3.43
CA ILE A 182 -24.08 0.05 4.90
C ILE A 182 -25.33 0.83 5.37
N PRO A 183 -26.36 0.18 5.93
CA PRO A 183 -27.61 0.84 6.26
C PRO A 183 -27.54 1.35 7.70
N ASN A 184 -26.67 2.32 7.99
CA ASN A 184 -26.85 3.22 9.14
C ASN A 184 -25.81 4.35 9.15
N THR A 185 -26.01 5.37 8.33
CA THR A 185 -25.54 6.72 8.64
C THR A 185 -26.37 7.71 7.83
N GLN A 186 -27.42 8.26 8.45
CA GLN A 186 -27.84 9.61 8.10
C GLN A 186 -26.61 10.52 8.30
N ASN A 187 -26.23 11.29 7.27
CA ASN A 187 -25.02 12.14 7.17
C ASN A 187 -23.73 11.55 6.55
N ILE A 188 -23.80 10.82 5.44
CA ILE A 188 -22.64 10.71 4.53
C ILE A 188 -23.04 11.20 3.12
N SER A 189 -23.25 12.52 3.04
CA SER A 189 -22.94 13.30 1.84
C SER A 189 -21.44 13.65 1.83
N LEU A 190 -20.56 12.68 2.15
CA LEU A 190 -19.10 12.80 1.95
C LEU A 190 -18.73 12.16 0.60
N LYS A 191 -19.41 12.69 -0.43
CA LYS A 191 -19.01 12.73 -1.83
C LYS A 191 -17.51 12.93 -1.95
N SER A 192 -16.84 12.22 -2.88
CA SER A 192 -15.80 12.71 -3.83
C SER A 192 -14.66 13.63 -3.34
N TRP A 193 -14.59 13.93 -2.05
CA TRP A 193 -13.79 14.96 -1.41
C TRP A 193 -12.42 14.41 -1.07
N TRP A 194 -12.32 13.13 -0.70
CA TRP A 194 -11.03 12.51 -0.41
C TRP A 194 -10.16 12.36 -1.65
N VAL A 195 -10.68 11.81 -2.75
CA VAL A 195 -9.91 11.62 -3.99
C VAL A 195 -9.57 12.97 -4.66
N GLY A 196 -10.54 13.90 -4.72
CA GLY A 196 -10.30 15.23 -5.28
C GLY A 196 -9.34 16.10 -4.45
N LYS A 197 -9.37 15.98 -3.11
CA LYS A 197 -8.46 16.70 -2.22
C LYS A 197 -7.08 16.05 -2.16
N PHE A 198 -6.98 14.73 -2.36
CA PHE A 198 -5.70 14.03 -2.55
C PHE A 198 -4.97 14.53 -3.82
N ILE A 199 -5.71 14.67 -4.93
CA ILE A 199 -5.17 15.21 -6.19
C ILE A 199 -4.85 16.71 -6.08
N LYS A 200 -5.70 17.51 -5.42
CA LYS A 200 -5.56 18.98 -5.39
C LYS A 200 -4.70 19.54 -4.25
N HIS A 201 -4.54 18.82 -3.13
CA HIS A 201 -3.79 19.29 -1.95
C HIS A 201 -2.61 18.39 -1.55
N GLY A 202 -2.62 17.09 -1.89
CA GLY A 202 -1.48 16.20 -1.62
C GLY A 202 -0.21 16.64 -2.37
N PHE A 203 -0.35 17.03 -3.64
CA PHE A 203 0.77 17.56 -4.43
C PHE A 203 1.21 18.97 -4.02
N LYS A 204 0.32 19.80 -3.47
CA LYS A 204 0.66 21.18 -3.07
C LYS A 204 1.55 21.25 -1.82
N ARG A 205 1.46 20.28 -0.89
CA ARG A 205 2.34 20.23 0.29
C ARG A 205 3.74 19.70 -0.03
N ILE A 206 3.88 18.82 -1.02
CA ILE A 206 5.18 18.30 -1.49
C ILE A 206 6.01 19.39 -2.21
N ILE A 207 5.36 20.45 -2.71
CA ILE A 207 6.03 21.56 -3.40
C ILE A 207 6.35 22.75 -2.46
N ILE A 208 5.74 22.83 -1.27
CA ILE A 208 5.88 23.98 -0.35
C ILE A 208 6.37 23.54 1.04
N THR A 209 7.29 22.60 1.09
CA THR A 209 8.20 22.47 2.25
C THR A 209 9.62 22.56 1.72
N LYS A 210 10.05 23.81 1.51
CA LYS A 210 11.44 24.22 1.62
C LYS A 210 11.77 24.40 3.09
#